data_AF-A0A120KLG1-F1
#
_entry.id   AF-A0A120KLG1-F1
#
_cell.length_a   1.000
_cell.length_b   1.000
_cell.length_c   1.000
_cell.angle_alpha   90.00
_cell.angle_beta   90.00
_cell.angle_gamma   90.00
#
_symmetry.space_group_name_H-M   'P 1'
#
loop_
_entity.id
_entity.type
_entity.pdbx_description
1 polymer ?
#
loop_
_entity_poly.entity_id
_entity_poly.type
_entity_poly.pdbx_seq_one_letter_code
_entity_poly.pdbx_strand_id
1 'polypeptide(L)'
;MSINTAQRRQTSAELTALRASLPVSDEALAERLDWSTEELRQNLDMDVADPRDAWRLRDFLVAAAQERGLIVPEFSTLQDERRADAVGWFGSWDVPDATNL
;
A
#
# COMPACT_ATOMS: atom_id res chain seq x y z
N MET A 1 -16.79 -2.55 3.78
CA MET A 1 -16.79 -1.11 3.44
C MET A 1 -16.57 -0.98 1.94
N SER A 2 -17.44 -0.27 1.20
CA SER A 2 -17.20 -0.01 -0.24
C SER A 2 -16.65 1.40 -0.41
N ILE A 3 -15.47 1.53 -1.01
CA ILE A 3 -14.89 2.84 -1.32
C ILE A 3 -15.57 3.40 -2.57
N ASN A 4 -15.97 4.68 -2.54
CA ASN A 4 -16.51 5.33 -3.73
C ASN A 4 -15.39 5.72 -4.71
N THR A 5 -15.74 6.13 -5.93
CA THR A 5 -14.77 6.51 -6.97
C THR A 5 -13.83 7.64 -6.53
N ALA A 6 -14.31 8.59 -5.73
CA ALA A 6 -13.48 9.69 -5.23
C ALA A 6 -12.45 9.19 -4.20
N GLN A 7 -12.86 8.35 -3.26
CA GLN A 7 -11.98 7.71 -2.27
C GLN A 7 -10.95 6.81 -2.95
N ARG A 8 -11.34 6.07 -4.00
CA ARG A 8 -10.41 5.27 -4.80
C ARG A 8 -9.31 6.13 -5.42
N ARG A 9 -9.69 7.21 -6.13
CA ARG A 9 -8.73 8.14 -6.74
C ARG A 9 -7.81 8.79 -5.72
N GLN A 10 -8.36 9.21 -4.58
CA GLN A 10 -7.59 9.81 -3.51
C GLN A 10 -6.58 8.82 -2.92
N THR A 11 -7.01 7.59 -2.62
CA THR A 11 -6.14 6.54 -2.07
C THR A 11 -5.04 6.16 -3.06
N SER A 12 -5.36 6.08 -4.35
CA SER A 12 -4.38 5.83 -5.41
C SER A 12 -3.32 6.93 -5.47
N ALA A 13 -3.73 8.20 -5.38
CA ALA A 13 -2.81 9.33 -5.33
C ALA A 13 -1.89 9.29 -4.10
N GLU A 14 -2.44 8.94 -2.93
CA GLU A 14 -1.68 8.80 -1.67
C GLU A 14 -0.66 7.66 -1.74
N LEU A 15 -1.06 6.48 -2.25
CA LEU A 15 -0.16 5.35 -2.45
C LEU A 15 0.95 5.67 -3.46
N THR A 16 0.59 6.30 -4.58
CA THR A 16 1.54 6.70 -5.63
C THR A 16 2.52 7.75 -5.12
N ALA A 17 2.07 8.71 -4.31
CA ALA A 17 2.94 9.73 -3.72
C ALA A 17 3.94 9.11 -2.73
N LEU A 18 3.48 8.20 -1.86
CA LEU A 18 4.37 7.49 -0.94
C LEU A 18 5.37 6.63 -1.72
N ARG A 19 4.91 5.89 -2.73
CA ARG A 19 5.76 5.11 -3.63
C ARG A 19 6.84 5.96 -4.30
N ALA A 20 6.48 7.12 -4.84
CA ALA A 20 7.41 8.03 -5.52
C ALA A 20 8.46 8.63 -4.57
N SER A 21 8.19 8.69 -3.26
CA SER A 21 9.17 9.14 -2.27
C SER A 21 10.28 8.12 -1.98
N LEU A 22 10.04 6.84 -2.29
CA LEU A 22 11.00 5.76 -2.03
C LEU A 22 12.05 5.69 -3.14
N PRO A 23 13.36 5.73 -2.83
CA PRO A 23 14.44 5.64 -3.81
C PRO A 23 14.73 4.18 -4.23
N VAL A 24 13.68 3.42 -4.55
CA VAL A 24 13.73 2.01 -4.97
C VAL A 24 12.94 1.86 -6.26
N SER A 25 13.24 0.83 -7.05
CA SER A 25 12.56 0.60 -8.33
C SER A 25 11.24 -0.16 -8.13
N ASP A 26 10.34 -0.07 -9.12
CA ASP A 26 9.05 -0.78 -9.07
C ASP A 26 9.27 -2.29 -9.11
N GLU A 27 10.30 -2.74 -9.81
CA GLU A 27 10.69 -4.15 -9.90
C GLU A 27 11.11 -4.69 -8.53
N ALA A 28 11.94 -3.94 -7.78
CA ALA A 28 12.38 -4.38 -6.45
C ALA A 28 11.23 -4.46 -5.45
N LEU A 29 10.29 -3.51 -5.50
CA LEU A 29 9.10 -3.55 -4.65
C LEU A 29 8.17 -4.69 -5.03
N ALA A 30 7.93 -4.88 -6.33
CA ALA A 30 7.09 -5.95 -6.83
C ALA A 30 7.68 -7.32 -6.46
N GLU A 31 8.99 -7.53 -6.67
CA GLU A 31 9.71 -8.74 -6.28
C GLU A 31 9.53 -9.02 -4.78
N ARG A 32 9.69 -8.00 -3.93
CA ARG A 32 9.56 -8.17 -2.48
C ARG A 32 8.13 -8.49 -2.02
N LEU A 33 7.14 -8.00 -2.76
CA LEU A 33 5.72 -8.28 -2.56
C LEU A 33 5.28 -9.61 -3.17
N ASP A 34 6.16 -10.33 -3.87
CA ASP A 34 5.83 -11.51 -4.69
C ASP A 34 4.76 -11.18 -5.75
N TRP A 35 4.88 -10.00 -6.34
CA TRP A 35 4.01 -9.45 -7.38
C TRP A 35 4.79 -9.20 -8.67
N SER A 36 4.07 -9.20 -9.78
CA SER A 36 4.52 -8.57 -11.01
C SER A 36 4.46 -7.04 -10.90
N THR A 37 5.22 -6.35 -11.73
CA THR A 37 5.15 -4.87 -11.83
C THR A 37 3.76 -4.39 -12.26
N GLU A 38 3.02 -5.22 -13.00
CA GLU A 38 1.64 -4.91 -13.38
C GLU A 38 0.67 -5.03 -12.19
N GLU A 39 0.80 -6.05 -11.35
CA GLU A 39 0.02 -6.16 -10.11
C GLU A 39 0.34 -5.00 -9.15
N LEU A 40 1.61 -4.60 -9.03
CA LEU A 40 1.99 -3.42 -8.27
C LEU A 40 1.28 -2.17 -8.80
N ARG A 41 1.30 -1.96 -10.12
CA ARG A 41 0.63 -0.82 -10.77
C ARG A 41 -0.88 -0.83 -10.55
N GLN A 42 -1.54 -1.97 -10.70
CA GLN A 42 -2.98 -2.12 -10.45
C GLN A 42 -3.34 -1.78 -9.00
N ASN A 43 -2.51 -2.20 -8.05
CA ASN A 43 -2.69 -1.85 -6.64
C ASN A 43 -2.47 -0.36 -6.37
N LEU A 44 -1.46 0.27 -6.99
CA LEU A 44 -1.25 1.72 -6.93
C LEU A 44 -2.42 2.50 -7.54
N ASP A 45 -3.00 2.02 -8.63
CA ASP A 45 -4.17 2.58 -9.30
C ASP A 45 -5.48 2.30 -8.53
N MET A 46 -5.40 1.54 -7.43
CA MET A 46 -6.54 1.05 -6.65
C MET A 46 -7.58 0.28 -7.50
N ASP A 47 -7.12 -0.35 -8.58
CA ASP A 47 -7.87 -1.32 -9.38
C ASP A 47 -7.69 -2.74 -8.79
N VAL A 48 -7.85 -2.83 -7.47
CA VAL A 48 -7.58 -4.04 -6.71
C VAL A 48 -8.74 -5.03 -6.80
N ALA A 49 -8.41 -6.28 -7.09
CA ALA A 49 -9.36 -7.38 -6.99
C ALA A 49 -9.69 -7.70 -5.51
N ASP A 50 -8.70 -7.57 -4.63
CA ASP A 50 -8.82 -7.84 -3.19
C ASP A 50 -8.48 -6.60 -2.36
N PRO A 51 -9.39 -6.14 -1.47
CA PRO A 51 -9.11 -5.04 -0.55
C PRO A 51 -7.88 -5.27 0.34
N ARG A 52 -7.52 -6.53 0.63
CA ARG A 52 -6.32 -6.87 1.42
C ARG A 52 -5.03 -6.43 0.74
N ASP A 53 -4.98 -6.49 -0.59
CA ASP A 53 -3.77 -6.14 -1.33
C ASP A 53 -3.49 -4.63 -1.25
N ALA A 54 -4.52 -3.79 -1.23
CA ALA A 54 -4.37 -2.36 -0.98
C ALA A 54 -3.79 -2.06 0.41
N TRP A 55 -4.25 -2.79 1.44
CA TRP A 55 -3.69 -2.67 2.79
C TRP A 55 -2.27 -3.22 2.90
N ARG A 56 -2.00 -4.35 2.23
CA ARG A 56 -0.67 -4.96 2.16
C ARG A 56 0.33 -4.03 1.50
N LEU A 57 -0.01 -3.44 0.35
CA LEU A 57 0.83 -2.46 -0.35
C LEU A 57 1.08 -1.25 0.54
N ARG A 58 0.04 -0.68 1.15
CA ARG A 58 0.18 0.45 2.07
C ARG A 58 1.16 0.11 3.19
N ASP A 59 0.90 -0.95 3.95
CA ASP A 59 1.69 -1.29 5.13
C ASP A 59 3.14 -1.56 4.75
N PHE A 60 3.38 -2.17 3.60
CA PHE A 60 4.73 -2.39 3.05
C PHE A 60 5.44 -1.09 2.68
N LEU A 61 4.78 -0.17 1.97
CA LEU A 61 5.35 1.13 1.62
C LEU A 61 5.64 1.99 2.85
N VAL A 62 4.76 1.93 3.86
CA VAL A 62 4.94 2.59 5.16
C VAL A 62 6.18 2.04 5.86
N ALA A 63 6.32 0.72 5.95
CA ALA A 63 7.51 0.09 6.55
C ALA A 63 8.79 0.49 5.80
N ALA A 64 8.78 0.48 4.46
CA ALA A 64 9.92 0.87 3.63
C ALA A 64 10.31 2.34 3.82
N ALA A 65 9.34 3.23 4.00
CA ALA A 65 9.57 4.65 4.27
C ALA A 65 10.14 4.87 5.68
N GLN A 66 9.57 4.20 6.68
CA GLN A 66 10.02 4.28 8.08
C GLN A 66 11.46 3.81 8.24
N GLU A 67 11.84 2.70 7.60
CA GLU A 67 13.22 2.17 7.61
C GLU A 67 14.24 3.19 7.09
N ARG A 68 13.82 4.06 6.17
CA ARG A 68 14.65 5.12 5.57
C ARG A 68 14.54 6.47 6.28
N GLY A 69 13.75 6.56 7.35
CA GLY A 69 13.47 7.83 8.03
C GLY A 69 12.69 8.84 7.17
N LEU A 70 11.93 8.36 6.18
CA LEU A 70 11.08 9.20 5.34
C LEU A 70 9.76 9.51 6.04
N ILE A 71 9.17 10.65 5.70
CA ILE A 71 7.87 11.07 6.23
C ILE A 71 6.77 10.26 5.53
N VAL A 72 5.99 9.54 6.32
CA VAL A 72 4.79 8.83 5.83
C VAL A 72 3.62 9.81 5.79
N PRO A 73 2.94 10.00 4.64
CA PRO A 73 1.76 10.85 4.56
C PRO A 73 0.59 10.21 5.31
N GLU A 74 -0.29 11.04 5.85
CA GLU A 74 -1.57 10.57 6.38
C GLU A 74 -2.46 10.09 5.24
N PHE A 75 -3.02 8.89 5.39
CA PHE A 75 -3.98 8.33 4.44
C PHE A 75 -5.39 8.77 4.79
N SER A 76 -6.17 9.20 3.80
CA SER A 76 -7.55 9.65 4.04
C SER A 76 -8.52 8.49 4.19
N THR A 77 -8.31 7.39 3.46
CA THR A 77 -9.21 6.22 3.45
C THR A 77 -8.63 5.05 4.24
N LEU A 78 -7.36 4.70 3.97
CA LEU A 78 -6.63 3.62 4.62
C LEU A 78 -5.93 4.13 5.89
N GLN A 79 -6.71 4.63 6.85
CA GLN A 79 -6.19 5.15 8.12
C GLN A 79 -5.72 4.01 9.04
N ASP A 80 -4.68 4.23 9.85
CA ASP A 80 -4.18 3.23 10.80
C ASP A 80 -5.26 2.77 11.79
N GLU A 81 -6.12 3.69 12.21
CA GLU A 81 -7.25 3.41 13.11
C GLU A 81 -8.24 2.40 12.50
N ARG A 82 -8.36 2.38 11.17
CA ARG A 82 -9.25 1.47 10.43
C ARG A 82 -8.61 0.13 10.11
N ARG A 83 -7.31 -0.02 10.39
CA ARG A 83 -6.57 -1.25 10.10
C ARG A 83 -7.14 -2.44 10.87
N ALA A 84 -7.47 -2.26 12.15
CA ALA A 84 -8.06 -3.31 12.98
C ALA A 84 -9.43 -3.76 12.46
N ASP A 85 -10.28 -2.81 12.07
CA ASP A 85 -11.58 -3.10 11.46
C ASP A 85 -11.42 -3.82 10.12
N ALA A 86 -10.46 -3.40 9.30
CA ALA A 86 -10.16 -4.04 8.03
C ALA A 86 -9.68 -5.49 8.20
N VAL A 87 -8.87 -5.79 9.22
CA VAL A 87 -8.53 -7.18 9.57
C VAL A 87 -9.78 -7.97 9.96
N GLY A 88 -10.69 -7.36 10.72
CA GLY A 88 -11.97 -7.99 11.08
C GLY A 88 -12.88 -8.29 9.89
N TRP A 89 -12.87 -7.46 8.85
CA TRP A 89 -13.74 -7.63 7.67
C TRP A 89 -13.14 -8.48 6.56
N PHE A 90 -11.86 -8.32 6.29
CA PHE A 90 -11.20 -8.93 5.13
C PHE A 90 -10.26 -10.06 5.53
N GLY A 91 -10.00 -10.25 6.83
CA GLY A 91 -8.98 -11.15 7.34
C GLY A 91 -7.61 -10.47 7.40
N SER A 92 -6.64 -11.15 8.00
CA SER A 92 -5.25 -10.69 8.05
C SER A 92 -4.56 -10.79 6.69
N TRP A 93 -3.59 -9.92 6.46
CA TRP A 93 -2.64 -9.98 5.36
C TRP A 93 -1.22 -10.03 5.92
N ASP A 94 -0.32 -10.67 5.18
CA ASP A 94 1.09 -10.72 5.49
C ASP A 94 1.82 -9.55 4.82
N VAL A 95 2.67 -8.86 5.58
CA VAL A 95 3.47 -7.74 5.09
C VAL A 95 4.92 -8.20 5.05
N PRO A 96 5.52 -8.32 3.86
CA PRO A 96 6.93 -8.69 3.75
C PRO A 96 7.83 -7.69 4.49
N ASP A 97 8.94 -8.19 4.99
CA ASP A 97 9.96 -7.34 5.61
C ASP A 97 10.47 -6.29 4.60
N ALA A 98 10.52 -5.02 5.01
CA ALA A 98 10.98 -3.91 4.17
C ALA A 98 12.47 -3.56 4.40
N THR A 99 13.14 -4.27 5.30
CA THR A 99 14.55 -4.06 5.63
C THR A 99 15.45 -4.35 4.42
N ASN A 100 16.45 -3.51 4.18
CA ASN A 100 17.44 -3.62 3.08
C ASN A 100 16.86 -3.56 1.66
N LEU A 101 15.69 -2.96 1.46
CA LEU A 101 15.15 -2.64 0.13
C LEU A 101 16.05 -1.70 -0.69
#